data_AF-A0A2E0BBF1-F1
#
_entry.id   AF-A0A2E0BBF1-F1
#
_cell.length_a   1.000
_cell.length_b   1.000
_cell.length_c   1.000
_cell.angle_alpha   90.00
_cell.angle_beta   90.00
_cell.angle_gamma   90.00
#
_symmetry.space_group_name_H-M   'P 1'
#
loop_
_entity.id
_entity.type
_entity.pdbx_description
1 polymer ?
#
loop_
_entity_poly.entity_id
_entity_poly.type
_entity_poly.pdbx_seq_one_letter_code
_entity_poly.pdbx_strand_id
1 'polypeptide(L)'
;VGEDLFTIDCVVPDTRPVWYDNPYTNAYGVTTTWPFCAGSNLTTVDASNAKGYWGRDHGNNDGTPPDGRKRTHRGAYPAAGLYDDGNAATGVFGSGVGHTQNGGVDGGGGDGHAPMLMSANVYFMRAEAALDGLSSENARDMLETAIRTSISSVMSYSAGWGPVGDFNGDGVGGVPETRSIDAYVNYVMNAYDAASDNEAKMNILVKEHRLASFSNGIELYNAMRRTGHPTEMQGPMKTPDAGTFPRLFPYPSDFSNLNKNAPVRTDLGEKIFWDRAGALN
;
A
#
# COMPACT_ATOMS: atom_id res chain seq x y z
N VAL A 1 12.91 14.71 26.41
CA VAL A 1 13.89 13.59 26.53
C VAL A 1 13.09 12.36 26.93
N GLY A 2 12.92 11.39 26.02
CA GLY A 2 12.15 10.17 26.27
C GLY A 2 10.88 9.97 25.42
N GLU A 3 10.50 10.90 24.54
CA GLU A 3 9.35 10.74 23.64
C GLU A 3 9.71 10.11 22.27
N ASP A 4 10.96 9.72 22.04
CA ASP A 4 11.35 9.01 20.81
C ASP A 4 11.18 7.48 20.96
N LEU A 5 10.62 7.02 22.09
CA LEU A 5 10.39 5.61 22.45
C LEU A 5 8.89 5.26 22.50
N PHE A 6 8.05 5.83 21.62
CA PHE A 6 6.60 5.59 21.60
C PHE A 6 6.16 4.27 20.93
N THR A 7 7.10 3.39 20.61
CA THR A 7 6.84 2.01 20.26
C THR A 7 6.57 1.14 21.50
N ILE A 8 5.82 1.65 22.49
CA ILE A 8 5.52 0.93 23.75
C ILE A 8 4.96 -0.47 23.49
N ASP A 9 4.09 -0.62 22.49
CA ASP A 9 3.51 -1.91 22.10
C ASP A 9 4.47 -2.81 21.30
N CYS A 10 5.55 -2.24 20.74
CA CYS A 10 6.46 -2.91 19.82
C CYS A 10 7.86 -3.19 20.41
N VAL A 11 8.19 -2.59 21.56
CA VAL A 11 9.47 -2.73 22.26
C VAL A 11 9.41 -3.80 23.36
N VAL A 12 8.21 -4.32 23.67
CA VAL A 12 8.03 -5.41 24.63
C VAL A 12 7.78 -6.71 23.86
N PRO A 13 8.73 -7.66 23.83
CA PRO A 13 8.56 -8.94 23.11
C PRO A 13 7.34 -9.74 23.58
N ASP A 14 6.89 -9.53 24.82
CA ASP A 14 5.75 -10.21 25.43
C ASP A 14 4.38 -9.69 24.94
N THR A 15 4.33 -8.59 24.17
CA THR A 15 3.08 -8.02 23.62
C THR A 15 2.88 -8.29 22.13
N ARG A 16 3.88 -8.85 21.42
CA ARG A 16 3.72 -9.19 20.00
C ARG A 16 2.73 -10.36 19.86
N PRO A 17 1.63 -10.20 19.11
CA PRO A 17 0.69 -11.30 18.94
C PRO A 17 1.31 -12.47 18.16
N VAL A 18 1.08 -13.70 18.65
CA VAL A 18 1.70 -14.92 18.10
C VAL A 18 1.40 -15.18 16.62
N TRP A 19 0.28 -14.65 16.10
CA TRP A 19 -0.10 -14.82 14.70
C TRP A 19 0.81 -14.06 13.72
N TYR A 20 1.63 -13.12 14.20
CA TYR A 20 2.67 -12.48 13.37
C TYR A 20 3.82 -13.41 13.02
N ASP A 21 4.03 -14.49 13.77
CA ASP A 21 5.05 -15.49 13.50
C ASP A 21 4.55 -16.58 12.54
N ASN A 22 3.26 -16.56 12.18
CA ASN A 22 2.71 -17.47 11.19
C ASN A 22 3.33 -17.17 9.82
N PRO A 23 4.05 -18.13 9.21
CA PRO A 23 4.60 -17.94 7.88
C PRO A 23 3.46 -17.91 6.86
N TYR A 24 3.60 -17.05 5.87
CA TYR A 24 2.75 -17.03 4.68
C TYR A 24 3.63 -16.99 3.43
N THR A 25 3.15 -17.56 2.34
CA THR A 25 3.81 -17.44 1.03
C THR A 25 3.15 -16.30 0.28
N ASN A 26 3.94 -15.29 -0.08
CA ASN A 26 3.43 -14.16 -0.86
C ASN A 26 3.26 -14.55 -2.34
N ALA A 27 2.62 -13.70 -3.15
CA ALA A 27 2.37 -13.96 -4.57
C ALA A 27 3.63 -14.24 -5.38
N TYR A 28 4.81 -13.78 -4.93
CA TYR A 28 6.07 -14.04 -5.61
C TYR A 28 6.67 -15.42 -5.26
N GLY A 29 5.97 -16.24 -4.47
CA GLY A 29 6.44 -17.56 -4.04
C GLY A 29 7.42 -17.52 -2.86
N VAL A 30 7.58 -16.37 -2.19
CA VAL A 30 8.49 -16.23 -1.05
C VAL A 30 7.72 -16.43 0.25
N THR A 31 8.18 -17.40 1.06
CA THR A 31 7.67 -17.61 2.43
C THR A 31 8.33 -16.65 3.41
N THR A 32 7.51 -15.87 4.11
CA THR A 32 7.94 -14.86 5.10
C THR A 32 6.89 -14.73 6.21
N THR A 33 7.18 -13.95 7.24
CA THR A 33 6.23 -13.58 8.30
C THR A 33 5.71 -12.16 8.11
N TRP A 34 4.54 -11.84 8.69
CA TRP A 34 4.01 -10.48 8.64
C TRP A 34 4.91 -9.51 9.42
N PRO A 35 5.16 -8.30 8.89
CA PRO A 35 5.90 -7.30 9.65
C PRO A 35 5.04 -6.83 10.83
N PHE A 36 5.61 -6.87 12.03
CA PHE A 36 5.04 -6.28 13.24
C PHE A 36 5.69 -4.93 13.48
N CYS A 37 4.89 -3.87 13.59
CA CYS A 37 5.39 -2.51 13.78
C CYS A 37 6.50 -2.13 12.79
N ALA A 38 6.19 -2.08 11.48
CA ALA A 38 7.12 -1.81 10.37
C ALA A 38 7.76 -0.39 10.38
N GLY A 39 7.67 0.30 11.50
CA GLY A 39 8.24 1.60 11.76
C GLY A 39 9.70 1.56 12.22
N SER A 40 10.61 1.05 11.40
CA SER A 40 12.07 1.30 11.40
C SER A 40 12.80 0.16 10.67
N ASN A 41 13.73 0.59 9.81
CA ASN A 41 14.83 -0.16 9.22
C ASN A 41 15.67 -0.91 10.29
N LEU A 42 15.16 -2.05 10.77
CA LEU A 42 15.81 -2.84 11.82
C LEU A 42 15.79 -2.10 13.17
N THR A 43 15.45 -2.83 14.23
CA THR A 43 15.66 -2.46 15.62
C THR A 43 17.16 -2.20 15.87
N THR A 44 17.67 -1.02 15.51
CA THR A 44 18.99 -0.58 15.93
C THR A 44 18.82 0.28 17.17
N VAL A 45 19.58 -0.02 18.22
CA VAL A 45 19.66 0.80 19.44
C VAL A 45 20.42 2.11 19.20
N ASP A 46 20.86 2.37 17.98
CA ASP A 46 21.62 3.55 17.58
C ASP A 46 20.67 4.61 17.00
N ALA A 47 20.42 5.64 17.78
CA ALA A 47 19.56 6.76 17.43
C ALA A 47 19.98 7.51 16.15
N SER A 48 21.24 7.38 15.72
CA SER A 48 21.72 7.99 14.47
C SER A 48 21.25 7.23 13.22
N ASN A 49 20.89 5.95 13.37
CA ASN A 49 20.41 5.05 12.32
C ASN A 49 18.90 4.76 12.42
N ALA A 50 18.27 5.17 13.52
CA ALA A 50 16.83 5.07 13.75
C ALA A 50 16.04 6.11 12.92
N LYS A 51 16.03 5.93 11.60
CA LYS A 51 15.23 6.74 10.65
C LYS A 51 13.87 6.08 10.36
N GLY A 52 13.22 5.56 11.40
CA GLY A 52 12.02 4.76 11.27
C GLY A 52 10.73 5.56 11.15
N TYR A 53 9.79 5.05 10.35
CA TYR A 53 8.40 5.49 10.39
C TYR A 53 7.77 5.16 11.74
N TRP A 54 6.75 5.88 12.17
CA TRP A 54 6.00 5.52 13.37
C TRP A 54 4.65 4.95 12.94
N GLY A 55 4.29 3.80 13.51
CA GLY A 55 3.11 3.06 13.07
C GLY A 55 2.23 2.65 14.23
N ARG A 56 0.93 2.51 13.93
CA ARG A 56 -0.03 1.82 14.79
C ARG A 56 -0.65 0.70 13.99
N ASP A 57 -0.72 -0.44 14.65
CA ASP A 57 -1.40 -1.61 14.13
C ASP A 57 -2.92 -1.38 14.11
N HIS A 58 -3.58 -1.88 13.07
CA HIS A 58 -5.03 -1.78 12.95
C HIS A 58 -5.73 -2.49 14.12
N GLY A 59 -6.69 -1.80 14.75
CA GLY A 59 -7.36 -2.28 15.96
C GLY A 59 -6.69 -1.86 17.28
N ASN A 60 -5.58 -1.11 17.22
CA ASN A 60 -5.07 -0.42 18.41
C ASN A 60 -6.11 0.63 18.88
N ASN A 61 -6.57 0.51 20.14
CA ASN A 61 -7.56 1.37 20.78
C ASN A 61 -6.96 2.39 21.76
N ASP A 62 -5.64 2.52 21.82
CA ASP A 62 -4.97 3.51 22.66
C ASP A 62 -5.30 4.91 22.15
N GLY A 63 -5.56 5.86 23.06
CA GLY A 63 -5.82 7.25 22.70
C GLY A 63 -4.68 7.86 21.87
N THR A 64 -5.01 8.75 20.94
CA THR A 64 -4.00 9.47 20.16
C THR A 64 -3.39 10.61 20.97
N PRO A 65 -2.07 10.61 21.25
CA PRO A 65 -1.39 11.72 21.91
C PRO A 65 -1.31 12.96 20.98
N PRO A 66 -0.86 14.13 21.47
CA PRO A 66 -0.62 15.31 20.65
C PRO A 66 0.64 15.15 19.77
N ASP A 67 0.60 14.21 18.83
CA ASP A 67 1.71 13.77 17.97
C ASP A 67 1.66 14.37 16.56
N GLY A 68 0.82 15.38 16.32
CA GLY A 68 0.55 15.90 14.97
C GLY A 68 1.78 16.35 14.19
N ARG A 69 2.81 16.92 14.85
CA ARG A 69 4.08 17.32 14.22
C ARG A 69 4.96 16.13 13.81
N LYS A 70 4.63 14.93 14.29
CA LYS A 70 5.42 13.72 14.14
C LYS A 70 4.74 12.68 13.23
N ARG A 71 3.50 12.94 12.77
CA ARG A 71 2.79 12.06 11.82
C ARG A 71 3.30 12.24 10.40
N THR A 72 3.55 11.13 9.73
CA THR A 72 3.75 11.09 8.28
C THR A 72 2.50 11.61 7.57
N HIS A 73 2.70 12.39 6.51
CA HIS A 73 1.65 12.87 5.62
C HIS A 73 1.89 12.36 4.20
N ARG A 74 0.92 12.54 3.31
CA ARG A 74 1.15 12.23 1.89
C ARG A 74 2.22 13.19 1.33
N GLY A 75 3.26 12.63 0.73
CA GLY A 75 4.31 13.38 0.04
C GLY A 75 3.88 13.82 -1.36
N ALA A 76 4.88 14.00 -2.23
CA ALA A 76 4.68 14.51 -3.59
C ALA A 76 3.62 13.76 -4.39
N TYR A 77 3.71 12.43 -4.55
CA TYR A 77 2.65 11.66 -5.20
C TYR A 77 1.64 11.09 -4.17
N PRO A 78 0.32 11.18 -4.41
CA PRO A 78 -0.35 11.97 -5.45
C PRO A 78 -0.79 13.36 -4.95
N ALA A 79 -0.45 13.73 -3.70
CA ALA A 79 -1.03 14.88 -3.01
C ALA A 79 -0.34 16.21 -3.30
N ALA A 80 0.72 16.23 -4.12
CA ALA A 80 1.59 17.39 -4.31
C ALA A 80 2.18 17.92 -2.99
N GLY A 81 2.41 17.03 -2.01
CA GLY A 81 3.13 17.37 -0.78
C GLY A 81 4.63 17.52 -1.03
N LEU A 82 5.36 17.86 0.03
CA LEU A 82 6.82 17.85 -0.02
C LEU A 82 7.36 16.43 -0.24
N TYR A 83 8.46 16.32 -0.97
CA TYR A 83 9.17 15.05 -1.13
C TYR A 83 9.87 14.68 0.19
N ASP A 84 9.75 13.41 0.61
CA ASP A 84 10.41 12.90 1.81
C ASP A 84 11.82 12.42 1.45
N ASP A 85 12.82 13.25 1.76
CA ASP A 85 14.24 12.94 1.61
C ASP A 85 14.81 12.18 2.83
N GLY A 86 13.97 11.72 3.76
CA GLY A 86 14.40 11.06 4.98
C GLY A 86 14.94 12.01 6.06
N ASN A 87 14.77 13.33 5.92
CA ASN A 87 15.28 14.34 6.85
C ASN A 87 14.19 15.28 7.43
N ALA A 88 12.91 14.97 7.22
CA ALA A 88 11.77 15.81 7.62
C ALA A 88 11.72 16.20 9.11
N ALA A 89 12.40 15.47 10.00
CA ALA A 89 12.46 15.80 11.43
C ALA A 89 13.49 16.90 11.78
N THR A 90 14.49 17.12 10.91
CA THR A 90 15.62 18.03 11.20
C THR A 90 15.39 19.45 10.72
N GLY A 91 14.51 19.64 9.73
CA GLY A 91 14.33 20.94 9.08
C GLY A 91 15.53 21.42 8.28
N VAL A 92 16.45 20.52 7.94
CA VAL A 92 17.64 20.78 7.12
C VAL A 92 17.56 19.93 5.85
N PHE A 93 18.33 20.28 4.83
CA PHE A 93 18.37 19.62 3.52
C PHE A 93 17.08 19.82 2.71
N GLY A 94 16.59 18.78 2.02
CA GLY A 94 15.47 18.86 1.08
C GLY A 94 14.15 19.25 1.73
N SER A 95 13.98 19.01 3.04
CA SER A 95 12.72 19.31 3.71
C SER A 95 12.55 20.81 4.02
N GLY A 96 13.59 21.50 4.49
CA GLY A 96 13.50 22.90 4.97
C GLY A 96 12.52 23.13 6.13
N VAL A 97 11.81 22.09 6.58
CA VAL A 97 10.80 22.09 7.66
C VAL A 97 11.03 20.87 8.55
N GLY A 98 10.83 21.06 9.85
CA GLY A 98 11.04 20.03 10.89
C GLY A 98 9.79 19.22 11.24
N HIS A 99 8.69 19.39 10.52
CA HIS A 99 7.43 18.67 10.72
C HIS A 99 6.44 18.86 9.56
N THR A 100 5.46 17.97 9.45
CA THR A 100 4.41 18.01 8.41
C THR A 100 3.31 19.06 8.64
N GLN A 101 3.17 19.62 9.84
CA GLN A 101 2.14 20.61 10.19
C GLN A 101 2.52 22.05 9.79
N ASN A 102 2.76 22.30 8.50
CA ASN A 102 3.16 23.62 8.01
C ASN A 102 2.08 24.33 7.17
N GLY A 103 0.80 24.18 7.54
CA GLY A 103 -0.29 24.90 6.87
C GLY A 103 -0.52 24.54 5.39
N GLY A 104 0.07 23.44 4.90
CA GLY A 104 -0.09 22.98 3.52
C GLY A 104 0.65 23.83 2.48
N VAL A 105 1.75 24.50 2.84
CA VAL A 105 2.54 25.32 1.91
C VAL A 105 3.75 24.59 1.33
N ASP A 106 4.07 23.39 1.85
CA ASP A 106 5.26 22.65 1.44
C ASP A 106 5.05 21.88 0.13
N GLY A 107 6.11 21.70 -0.65
CA GLY A 107 6.05 21.05 -1.96
C GLY A 107 5.16 21.82 -2.94
N GLY A 108 4.20 21.14 -3.55
CA GLY A 108 3.17 21.72 -4.41
C GLY A 108 1.95 22.27 -3.67
N GLY A 109 2.01 22.43 -2.34
CA GLY A 109 0.96 23.08 -1.56
C GLY A 109 -0.36 22.30 -1.49
N GLY A 110 -0.32 20.99 -1.71
CA GLY A 110 -1.53 20.16 -1.71
C GLY A 110 -2.33 20.19 -3.02
N ASP A 111 -1.81 20.81 -4.09
CA ASP A 111 -2.43 20.85 -5.43
C ASP A 111 -2.36 19.52 -6.19
N GLY A 112 -2.49 18.42 -5.44
CA GLY A 112 -2.43 17.07 -5.93
C GLY A 112 -3.67 16.65 -6.72
N HIS A 113 -3.71 15.37 -7.08
CA HIS A 113 -4.90 14.76 -7.66
C HIS A 113 -5.32 13.51 -6.89
N ALA A 114 -6.59 13.12 -7.03
CA ALA A 114 -7.08 11.82 -6.61
C ALA A 114 -6.97 10.85 -7.81
N PRO A 115 -6.03 9.88 -7.80
CA PRO A 115 -5.92 8.92 -8.89
C PRO A 115 -7.20 8.08 -9.00
N MET A 116 -7.88 8.13 -10.15
CA MET A 116 -9.08 7.32 -10.41
C MET A 116 -8.80 6.14 -11.33
N LEU A 117 -8.15 6.39 -12.46
CA LEU A 117 -7.74 5.34 -13.39
C LEU A 117 -6.49 5.83 -14.13
N MET A 118 -5.33 5.29 -13.77
CA MET A 118 -4.04 5.65 -14.35
C MET A 118 -3.74 4.79 -15.57
N SER A 119 -2.85 5.24 -16.44
CA SER A 119 -2.38 4.47 -17.61
C SER A 119 -1.85 3.08 -17.23
N ALA A 120 -1.12 2.98 -16.12
CA ALA A 120 -0.65 1.70 -15.58
C ALA A 120 -1.80 0.74 -15.25
N ASN A 121 -2.91 1.24 -14.68
CA ASN A 121 -4.09 0.42 -14.38
C ASN A 121 -4.68 -0.22 -15.65
N VAL A 122 -4.70 0.52 -16.76
CA VAL A 122 -5.16 -0.02 -18.05
C VAL A 122 -4.26 -1.14 -18.55
N TYR A 123 -2.94 -1.03 -18.38
CA TYR A 123 -2.03 -2.14 -18.72
C TYR A 123 -2.21 -3.36 -17.82
N PHE A 124 -2.48 -3.19 -16.52
CA PHE A 124 -2.84 -4.32 -15.65
C PHE A 124 -4.14 -4.99 -16.11
N MET A 125 -5.17 -4.22 -16.48
CA MET A 125 -6.42 -4.77 -17.02
C MET A 125 -6.20 -5.51 -18.35
N ARG A 126 -5.31 -5.02 -19.22
CA ARG A 126 -4.91 -5.71 -20.46
C ARG A 126 -4.14 -7.00 -20.19
N ALA A 127 -3.21 -6.97 -19.23
CA ALA A 127 -2.47 -8.15 -18.80
C ALA A 127 -3.41 -9.24 -18.29
N GLU A 128 -4.43 -8.84 -17.53
CA GLU A 128 -5.43 -9.74 -17.00
C GLU A 128 -6.33 -10.30 -18.09
N ALA A 129 -6.84 -9.45 -18.98
CA ALA A 129 -7.65 -9.89 -20.11
C ALA A 129 -6.88 -10.87 -21.01
N ALA A 130 -5.59 -10.62 -21.24
CA ALA A 130 -4.72 -11.54 -21.96
C ALA A 130 -4.53 -12.87 -21.22
N LEU A 131 -4.34 -12.85 -19.90
CA LEU A 131 -4.18 -14.05 -19.06
C LEU A 131 -5.45 -14.91 -19.07
N ASP A 132 -6.63 -14.27 -19.09
CA ASP A 132 -7.93 -14.92 -19.20
C ASP A 132 -8.29 -15.34 -20.64
N GLY A 133 -7.42 -15.08 -21.63
CA GLY A 133 -7.66 -15.41 -23.04
C GLY A 133 -8.72 -14.56 -23.73
N LEU A 134 -9.05 -13.39 -23.16
CA LEU A 134 -10.00 -12.42 -23.71
C LEU A 134 -9.36 -11.44 -24.71
N SER A 135 -8.02 -11.42 -24.80
CA SER A 135 -7.28 -10.70 -25.84
C SER A 135 -6.14 -11.56 -26.41
N SER A 136 -5.62 -11.18 -27.58
CA SER A 136 -4.45 -11.83 -28.20
C SER A 136 -3.11 -11.23 -27.76
N GLU A 137 -3.12 -10.40 -26.71
CA GLU A 137 -1.91 -9.76 -26.19
C GLU A 137 -1.10 -10.74 -25.34
N ASN A 138 0.16 -10.40 -25.07
CA ASN A 138 0.97 -11.15 -24.13
C ASN A 138 0.78 -10.58 -22.71
N ALA A 139 0.25 -11.40 -21.80
CA ALA A 139 -0.02 -10.99 -20.42
C ALA A 139 1.25 -10.54 -19.66
N ARG A 140 2.38 -11.21 -19.88
CA ARG A 140 3.68 -10.89 -19.27
C ARG A 140 4.18 -9.52 -19.75
N ASP A 141 4.11 -9.26 -21.05
CA ASP A 141 4.56 -7.98 -21.63
C ASP A 141 3.70 -6.81 -21.13
N MET A 142 2.39 -7.02 -21.01
CA MET A 142 1.47 -6.02 -20.45
C MET A 142 1.72 -5.77 -18.96
N LEU A 143 2.02 -6.83 -18.19
CA LEU A 143 2.39 -6.70 -16.77
C LEU A 143 3.69 -5.90 -16.61
N GLU A 144 4.74 -6.22 -17.36
CA GLU A 144 5.99 -5.46 -17.36
C GLU A 144 5.76 -3.99 -17.72
N THR A 145 4.97 -3.74 -18.79
CA THR A 145 4.62 -2.39 -19.23
C THR A 145 3.86 -1.63 -18.14
N ALA A 146 2.95 -2.28 -17.43
CA ALA A 146 2.18 -1.68 -16.35
C ALA A 146 3.09 -1.20 -15.20
N ILE A 147 4.01 -2.07 -14.74
CA ILE A 147 4.95 -1.77 -13.64
C ILE A 147 5.85 -0.59 -14.02
N ARG A 148 6.48 -0.66 -15.20
CA ARG A 148 7.37 0.42 -15.69
C ARG A 148 6.62 1.73 -15.86
N THR A 149 5.40 1.70 -16.38
CA THR A 149 4.54 2.88 -16.55
C THR A 149 4.18 3.50 -15.20
N SER A 150 3.84 2.69 -14.19
CA SER A 150 3.52 3.15 -12.85
C SER A 150 4.72 3.89 -12.22
N ILE A 151 5.89 3.25 -12.20
CA ILE A 151 7.13 3.81 -11.64
C ILE A 151 7.49 5.12 -12.34
N SER A 152 7.52 5.12 -13.68
CA SER A 152 7.85 6.31 -14.46
C SER A 152 6.86 7.46 -14.22
N SER A 153 5.57 7.15 -14.09
CA SER A 153 4.52 8.15 -13.88
C SER A 153 4.64 8.80 -12.51
N VAL A 154 4.88 8.01 -11.45
CA VAL A 154 5.09 8.53 -10.09
C VAL A 154 6.34 9.39 -10.03
N MET A 155 7.47 8.91 -10.58
CA MET A 155 8.73 9.66 -10.60
C MET A 155 8.58 11.00 -11.33
N SER A 156 7.99 10.98 -12.54
CA SER A 156 7.77 12.21 -13.31
C SER A 156 6.81 13.17 -12.62
N TYR A 157 5.76 12.64 -11.98
CA TYR A 157 4.81 13.46 -11.23
C TYR A 157 5.49 14.14 -10.03
N SER A 158 6.22 13.38 -9.22
CA SER A 158 6.91 13.91 -8.05
C SER A 158 7.94 14.99 -8.41
N ALA A 159 8.74 14.76 -9.45
CA ALA A 159 9.70 15.75 -9.95
C ALA A 159 9.03 17.03 -10.51
N GLY A 160 7.75 16.95 -10.90
CA GLY A 160 6.96 18.10 -11.36
C GLY A 160 6.57 19.08 -10.26
N TRP A 161 6.55 18.65 -8.99
CA TRP A 161 6.14 19.47 -7.85
C TRP A 161 7.29 20.12 -7.09
N GLY A 162 8.53 19.67 -7.32
CA GLY A 162 9.70 20.22 -6.66
C GLY A 162 10.93 19.32 -6.78
N PRO A 163 12.03 19.72 -6.12
CA PRO A 163 13.24 18.92 -6.03
C PRO A 163 12.94 17.54 -5.41
N VAL A 164 13.57 16.51 -5.95
CA VAL A 164 13.48 15.13 -5.47
C VAL A 164 14.88 14.55 -5.33
N GLY A 165 15.03 13.60 -4.40
CA GLY A 165 16.27 12.86 -4.18
C GLY A 165 16.79 12.97 -2.76
N ASP A 166 17.93 12.34 -2.57
CA ASP A 166 18.68 12.31 -1.32
C ASP A 166 19.65 13.50 -1.30
N PHE A 167 19.29 14.53 -0.53
CA PHE A 167 20.05 15.79 -0.49
C PHE A 167 21.26 15.77 0.44
N ASN A 168 21.37 14.79 1.34
CA ASN A 168 22.49 14.68 2.28
C ASN A 168 23.41 13.48 1.95
N GLY A 169 23.03 12.64 1.00
CA GLY A 169 23.83 11.52 0.51
C GLY A 169 23.92 10.35 1.48
N ASP A 170 22.94 10.19 2.37
CA ASP A 170 22.93 9.12 3.37
C ASP A 170 22.26 7.81 2.91
N GLY A 171 21.72 7.80 1.69
CA GLY A 171 21.06 6.66 1.06
C GLY A 171 19.56 6.57 1.34
N VAL A 172 18.94 7.53 2.04
CA VAL A 172 17.50 7.57 2.32
C VAL A 172 16.82 8.64 1.45
N GLY A 173 15.58 8.39 1.03
CA GLY A 173 14.85 9.33 0.16
C GLY A 173 15.43 9.45 -1.25
N GLY A 174 16.23 8.48 -1.70
CA GLY A 174 16.75 8.46 -3.05
C GLY A 174 15.65 8.20 -4.09
N VAL A 175 15.75 8.86 -5.25
CA VAL A 175 14.93 8.50 -6.42
C VAL A 175 15.45 7.18 -6.99
N PRO A 176 14.58 6.20 -7.32
CA PRO A 176 15.02 4.93 -7.88
C PRO A 176 15.84 5.09 -9.16
N GLU A 177 17.05 4.52 -9.17
CA GLU A 177 17.89 4.43 -10.37
C GLU A 177 17.37 3.36 -11.34
N THR A 178 17.72 3.49 -12.63
CA THR A 178 17.39 2.50 -13.67
C THR A 178 17.76 1.08 -13.25
N ARG A 179 18.94 0.87 -12.63
CA ARG A 179 19.36 -0.47 -12.19
C ARG A 179 18.39 -1.07 -11.17
N SER A 180 17.86 -0.25 -10.26
CA SER A 180 16.98 -0.69 -9.18
C SER A 180 15.58 -0.97 -9.72
N ILE A 181 15.13 -0.14 -10.66
CA ILE A 181 13.87 -0.35 -11.40
C ILE A 181 13.95 -1.65 -12.18
N ASP A 182 15.03 -1.88 -12.94
CA ASP A 182 15.21 -3.11 -13.71
C ASP A 182 15.34 -4.34 -12.81
N ALA A 183 16.05 -4.23 -11.69
CA ALA A 183 16.13 -5.33 -10.72
C ALA A 183 14.75 -5.70 -10.16
N TYR A 184 13.92 -4.71 -9.82
CA TYR A 184 12.55 -4.95 -9.35
C TYR A 184 11.66 -5.56 -10.43
N VAL A 185 11.66 -4.99 -11.64
CA VAL A 185 10.88 -5.53 -12.77
C VAL A 185 11.30 -6.97 -13.07
N ASN A 186 12.60 -7.25 -13.13
CA ASN A 186 13.12 -8.60 -13.34
C ASN A 186 12.71 -9.55 -12.21
N TYR A 187 12.74 -9.09 -10.96
CA TYR A 187 12.27 -9.88 -9.82
C TYR A 187 10.81 -10.31 -10.00
N VAL A 188 9.91 -9.37 -10.35
CA VAL A 188 8.50 -9.67 -10.59
C VAL A 188 8.32 -10.58 -11.80
N MET A 189 9.03 -10.32 -12.90
CA MET A 189 8.93 -11.12 -14.12
C MET A 189 9.42 -12.56 -13.91
N ASN A 190 10.50 -12.75 -13.16
CA ASN A 190 10.99 -14.08 -12.80
C ASN A 190 9.96 -14.84 -11.97
N ALA A 191 9.30 -14.18 -11.01
CA ALA A 191 8.23 -14.79 -10.23
C ALA A 191 7.02 -15.16 -11.12
N TYR A 192 6.66 -14.29 -12.07
CA TYR A 192 5.56 -14.52 -13.01
C TYR A 192 5.85 -15.69 -13.96
N ASP A 193 7.07 -15.79 -14.46
CA ASP A 193 7.52 -16.88 -15.34
C ASP A 193 7.62 -18.22 -14.59
N ALA A 194 7.95 -18.19 -13.30
CA ALA A 194 8.03 -19.37 -12.43
C ALA A 194 6.67 -19.82 -11.85
N ALA A 195 5.62 -19.02 -11.98
CA ALA A 195 4.29 -19.32 -11.46
C ALA A 195 3.70 -20.60 -12.09
N SER A 196 3.10 -21.46 -11.26
CA SER A 196 2.68 -22.82 -11.65
C SER A 196 1.53 -22.86 -12.66
N ASP A 197 0.65 -21.88 -12.62
CA ASP A 197 -0.60 -21.82 -13.38
C ASP A 197 -1.10 -20.37 -13.51
N ASN A 198 -2.25 -20.21 -14.18
CA ASN A 198 -2.84 -18.89 -14.40
C ASN A 198 -3.35 -18.24 -13.10
N GLU A 199 -3.71 -19.01 -12.07
CA GLU A 199 -4.14 -18.45 -10.78
C GLU A 199 -2.94 -17.85 -10.02
N ALA A 200 -1.81 -18.55 -10.00
CA ALA A 200 -0.57 -18.02 -9.44
C ALA A 200 -0.08 -16.76 -10.19
N LYS A 201 -0.23 -16.73 -11.52
CA LYS A 201 0.04 -15.53 -12.33
C LYS A 201 -0.93 -14.38 -12.03
N MET A 202 -2.21 -14.68 -11.86
CA MET A 202 -3.24 -13.70 -11.49
C MET A 202 -2.93 -13.07 -10.12
N ASN A 203 -2.46 -13.88 -9.17
CA ASN A 203 -2.06 -13.41 -7.85
C ASN A 203 -0.96 -12.33 -7.92
N ILE A 204 0.09 -12.58 -8.71
CA ILE A 204 1.18 -11.61 -8.96
C ILE A 204 0.64 -10.35 -9.66
N LEU A 205 -0.19 -10.53 -10.69
CA LEU A 205 -0.76 -9.41 -11.44
C LEU A 205 -1.56 -8.47 -10.54
N VAL A 206 -2.50 -9.01 -9.77
CA VAL A 206 -3.37 -8.19 -8.90
C VAL A 206 -2.58 -7.59 -7.73
N LYS A 207 -1.51 -8.26 -7.27
CA LYS A 207 -0.57 -7.66 -6.30
C LYS A 207 0.15 -6.44 -6.85
N GLU A 208 0.73 -6.52 -8.06
CA GLU A 208 1.38 -5.35 -8.67
C GLU A 208 0.36 -4.24 -8.96
N HIS A 209 -0.84 -4.62 -9.39
CA HIS A 209 -1.94 -3.67 -9.59
C HIS A 209 -2.34 -2.95 -8.29
N ARG A 210 -2.35 -3.66 -7.15
CA ARG A 210 -2.52 -3.09 -5.82
C ARG A 210 -1.45 -2.05 -5.49
N LEU A 211 -0.18 -2.38 -5.72
CA LEU A 211 0.94 -1.48 -5.44
C LEU A 211 0.86 -0.20 -6.29
N ALA A 212 0.56 -0.35 -7.58
CA ALA A 212 0.41 0.77 -8.51
C ALA A 212 -0.84 1.63 -8.25
N SER A 213 -1.84 1.10 -7.55
CA SER A 213 -3.09 1.79 -7.21
C SER A 213 -3.02 2.51 -5.86
N PHE A 214 -1.82 2.90 -5.41
CA PHE A 214 -1.68 3.70 -4.19
C PHE A 214 -2.59 4.94 -4.24
N SER A 215 -3.37 5.14 -3.16
CA SER A 215 -4.44 6.15 -3.06
C SER A 215 -5.72 5.91 -3.89
N ASN A 216 -5.85 4.76 -4.57
CA ASN A 216 -7.09 4.28 -5.18
C ASN A 216 -7.46 2.88 -4.68
N GLY A 217 -8.25 2.82 -3.60
CA GLY A 217 -8.70 1.55 -3.02
C GLY A 217 -9.86 0.88 -3.75
N ILE A 218 -10.60 1.62 -4.60
CA ILE A 218 -11.84 1.11 -5.21
C ILE A 218 -11.53 0.07 -6.28
N GLU A 219 -10.58 0.36 -7.16
CA GLU A 219 -10.15 -0.57 -8.22
C GLU A 219 -9.66 -1.89 -7.63
N LEU A 220 -8.83 -1.81 -6.59
CA LEU A 220 -8.33 -2.99 -5.90
C LEU A 220 -9.43 -3.77 -5.20
N TYR A 221 -10.34 -3.10 -4.49
CA TYR A 221 -11.44 -3.76 -3.81
C TYR A 221 -12.39 -4.47 -4.80
N ASN A 222 -12.54 -3.93 -6.00
CA ASN A 222 -13.25 -4.61 -7.10
C ASN A 222 -12.45 -5.78 -7.67
N ALA A 223 -11.15 -5.60 -7.92
CA ALA A 223 -10.27 -6.64 -8.43
C ALA A 223 -10.24 -7.85 -7.49
N MET A 224 -10.11 -7.63 -6.19
CA MET A 224 -10.18 -8.68 -5.17
C MET A 224 -11.51 -9.45 -5.27
N ARG A 225 -12.65 -8.77 -5.26
CA ARG A 225 -13.97 -9.44 -5.35
C ARG A 225 -14.20 -10.14 -6.70
N ARG A 226 -13.55 -9.70 -7.78
CA ARG A 226 -13.70 -10.34 -9.09
C ARG A 226 -12.75 -11.54 -9.28
N THR A 227 -11.58 -11.51 -8.66
CA THR A 227 -10.49 -12.47 -8.91
C THR A 227 -10.15 -13.38 -7.73
N GLY A 228 -10.41 -12.95 -6.50
CA GLY A 228 -9.92 -13.62 -5.29
C GLY A 228 -8.51 -13.22 -4.88
N HIS A 229 -7.85 -12.33 -5.62
CA HIS A 229 -6.43 -12.00 -5.48
C HIS A 229 -6.19 -10.54 -5.05
N PRO A 230 -5.04 -10.20 -4.43
CA PRO A 230 -4.00 -11.14 -4.01
C PRO A 230 -4.44 -11.99 -2.82
N THR A 231 -3.90 -13.20 -2.73
CA THR A 231 -4.18 -14.13 -1.62
C THR A 231 -3.45 -13.76 -0.34
N GLU A 232 -2.46 -12.87 -0.41
CA GLU A 232 -1.80 -12.36 0.78
C GLU A 232 -2.30 -10.95 1.12
N MET A 233 -3.09 -10.88 2.17
CA MET A 233 -3.40 -9.63 2.85
C MET A 233 -3.11 -9.77 4.32
N GLN A 234 -2.52 -8.72 4.88
CA GLN A 234 -2.28 -8.67 6.31
C GLN A 234 -3.64 -8.70 7.02
N GLY A 235 -3.82 -9.70 7.88
CA GLY A 235 -4.99 -9.81 8.74
C GLY A 235 -5.06 -8.68 9.77
N PRO A 236 -6.14 -8.63 10.57
CA PRO A 236 -6.24 -7.67 11.66
C PRO A 236 -5.07 -7.86 12.64
N MET A 237 -4.53 -6.75 13.10
CA MET A 237 -3.24 -6.75 13.77
C MET A 237 -3.35 -7.00 15.28
N LYS A 238 -4.48 -6.65 15.93
CA LYS A 238 -4.73 -6.90 17.37
C LYS A 238 -5.74 -8.02 17.69
N THR A 239 -6.34 -8.65 16.69
CA THR A 239 -7.19 -9.84 16.87
C THR A 239 -6.72 -10.96 15.93
N PRO A 240 -6.86 -12.23 16.31
CA PRO A 240 -6.49 -13.34 15.43
C PRO A 240 -7.43 -13.48 14.22
N ASP A 241 -8.62 -12.87 14.28
CA ASP A 241 -9.65 -12.94 13.25
C ASP A 241 -10.42 -11.59 13.18
N ALA A 242 -10.75 -11.14 11.97
CA ALA A 242 -11.52 -9.91 11.68
C ALA A 242 -13.00 -10.21 11.44
N GLY A 243 -13.36 -11.49 11.38
CA GLY A 243 -14.65 -11.95 10.90
C GLY A 243 -14.75 -11.89 9.37
N THR A 244 -15.98 -11.92 8.87
CA THR A 244 -16.26 -11.98 7.43
C THR A 244 -15.72 -10.76 6.69
N PHE A 245 -14.86 -10.99 5.69
CA PHE A 245 -14.40 -9.94 4.78
C PHE A 245 -15.60 -9.22 4.14
N PRO A 246 -15.74 -7.89 4.30
CA PRO A 246 -16.88 -7.18 3.77
C PRO A 246 -16.80 -7.11 2.25
N ARG A 247 -17.73 -7.76 1.55
CA ARG A 247 -17.94 -7.70 0.10
C ARG A 247 -18.96 -6.66 -0.32
N LEU A 248 -19.82 -6.26 0.61
CA LEU A 248 -20.84 -5.23 0.43
C LEU A 248 -20.92 -4.39 1.71
N PHE A 249 -21.38 -3.15 1.54
CA PHE A 249 -21.68 -2.27 2.67
C PHE A 249 -23.20 -2.26 2.95
N PRO A 250 -23.60 -2.11 4.22
CA PRO A 250 -25.01 -1.94 4.58
C PRO A 250 -25.62 -0.74 3.86
N TYR A 251 -26.93 -0.82 3.58
CA TYR A 251 -27.65 0.35 3.11
C TYR A 251 -27.70 1.43 4.20
N PRO A 252 -27.68 2.72 3.83
CA PRO A 252 -27.90 3.80 4.78
C PRO A 252 -29.22 3.60 5.54
N SER A 253 -29.24 3.92 6.83
CA SER A 253 -30.42 3.77 7.69
C SER A 253 -31.65 4.47 7.12
N ASP A 254 -31.46 5.63 6.50
CA ASP A 254 -32.56 6.40 5.92
C ASP A 254 -33.21 5.68 4.74
N PHE A 255 -32.41 5.00 3.90
CA PHE A 255 -32.95 4.18 2.82
C PHE A 255 -33.78 3.02 3.38
N SER A 256 -33.26 2.31 4.38
CA SER A 256 -33.94 1.18 4.99
C SER A 256 -35.21 1.58 5.76
N ASN A 257 -35.21 2.74 6.42
CA ASN A 257 -36.34 3.20 7.24
C ASN A 257 -37.44 3.88 6.42
N LEU A 258 -37.07 4.64 5.37
CA LEU A 258 -38.03 5.41 4.56
C LEU A 258 -38.65 4.58 3.42
N ASN A 259 -38.05 3.45 3.07
CA ASN A 259 -38.58 2.55 2.04
C ASN A 259 -38.97 1.20 2.67
N LYS A 260 -40.27 0.99 2.90
CA LYS A 260 -40.80 -0.27 3.45
C LYS A 260 -40.47 -1.52 2.61
N ASN A 261 -40.10 -1.34 1.35
CA ASN A 261 -39.71 -2.41 0.43
C ASN A 261 -38.19 -2.51 0.27
N ALA A 262 -37.40 -1.78 1.07
CA ALA A 262 -35.95 -1.84 1.01
C ALA A 262 -35.48 -3.27 1.30
N PRO A 263 -34.60 -3.84 0.46
CA PRO A 263 -33.99 -5.13 0.76
C PRO A 263 -33.16 -5.02 2.05
N VAL A 264 -33.30 -6.00 2.92
CA VAL A 264 -32.52 -6.09 4.15
C VAL A 264 -31.20 -6.80 3.83
N ARG A 265 -30.08 -6.16 4.14
CA ARG A 265 -28.74 -6.77 4.11
C ARG A 265 -28.24 -6.95 5.53
N THR A 266 -28.08 -8.20 5.95
CA THR A 266 -27.61 -8.55 7.30
C THR A 266 -26.20 -9.14 7.32
N ASP A 267 -25.63 -9.45 6.15
CA ASP A 267 -24.33 -10.11 6.04
C ASP A 267 -23.37 -9.30 5.16
N LEU A 268 -22.16 -9.09 5.66
CA LEU A 268 -21.08 -8.42 4.94
C LEU A 268 -20.47 -9.35 3.87
N GLY A 269 -20.66 -10.67 3.97
CA GLY A 269 -20.14 -11.68 3.04
C GLY A 269 -20.99 -11.92 1.79
N GLU A 270 -22.15 -11.26 1.65
CA GLU A 270 -22.99 -11.39 0.47
C GLU A 270 -22.23 -10.96 -0.80
N LYS A 271 -22.31 -11.78 -1.86
CA LYS A 271 -21.68 -11.50 -3.15
C LYS A 271 -22.59 -10.62 -4.01
N ILE A 272 -22.00 -9.62 -4.66
CA ILE A 272 -22.69 -8.88 -5.72
C ILE A 272 -22.66 -9.69 -7.03
N PHE A 273 -23.52 -9.37 -7.99
CA PHE A 273 -23.74 -10.19 -9.19
C PHE A 273 -22.48 -10.48 -10.04
N TRP A 274 -21.48 -9.61 -9.99
CA TRP A 274 -20.21 -9.74 -10.73
C TRP A 274 -19.06 -10.27 -9.86
N ASP A 275 -19.26 -10.45 -8.55
CA ASP A 275 -18.27 -11.05 -7.67
C ASP A 275 -18.17 -12.55 -7.99
N ARG A 276 -17.02 -12.93 -8.55
CA ARG A 276 -16.70 -14.31 -8.92
C ARG A 276 -15.72 -14.96 -7.93
N ALA A 277 -15.16 -14.18 -7.00
CA ALA A 277 -14.14 -14.67 -6.08
C ALA A 277 -14.70 -15.74 -5.14
N GLY A 278 -13.96 -16.82 -4.95
CA GLY A 278 -14.28 -17.90 -4.01
C GLY A 278 -14.24 -17.42 -2.56
N ALA A 279 -13.16 -17.76 -1.84
CA ALA A 279 -12.83 -17.16 -0.55
C ALA A 279 -12.11 -15.82 -0.77
N LEU A 280 -12.32 -14.87 0.13
CA LEU A 280 -11.51 -13.66 0.26
C LEU A 280 -10.96 -13.66 1.68
N ASN A 281 -9.67 -13.35 1.80
CA ASN A 281 -8.84 -13.31 3.02
C ASN A 281 -9.62 -13.24 4.33
#